data_AF-E9HMX7-F1
#
_entry.id   AF-E9HMX7-F1
#
_cell.length_a   1.000
_cell.length_b   1.000
_cell.length_c   1.000
_cell.angle_alpha   90.00
_cell.angle_beta   90.00
_cell.angle_gamma   90.00
#
_symmetry.space_group_name_H-M   'P 1'
#
loop_
_entity.id
_entity.type
_entity.pdbx_description
1 polymer ?
#
loop_
_entity_poly.entity_id
_entity_poly.type
_entity_poly.pdbx_seq_one_letter_code
_entity_poly.pdbx_strand_id
1 'polypeptide(L)'
;MVKRCITVRPDNPWDNEEIHAARRKVRRLERRWKLTNLIIDKQIMHGELRNLHEMIKLAKRSFLESQILEAGGKKTSFFKLVDSVLLVKPGLRLPSHDSLTELVEQFSHFFVSKINTIRANLDAAAGNWELETRQPVVAFSSFSPTHVSENRAECEVAVSLHEGCRDYVDIYAKANLLTSKTILAHGIFLSDKELEVLH
;
A
#
# COMPACT_ATOMS: atom_id res chain seq x y z
N MET A 1 46.71 -11.07 -7.35
CA MET A 1 46.45 -9.69 -6.88
C MET A 1 44.94 -9.45 -6.99
N VAL A 2 44.19 -9.50 -5.89
CA VAL A 2 42.72 -9.40 -5.90
C VAL A 2 42.33 -7.92 -6.03
N LYS A 3 41.79 -7.51 -7.18
CA LYS A 3 41.23 -6.17 -7.36
C LYS A 3 39.88 -6.08 -6.64
N ARG A 4 39.80 -5.24 -5.61
CA ARG A 4 38.53 -4.91 -4.96
C ARG A 4 37.86 -3.80 -5.78
N CYS A 5 36.73 -4.11 -6.43
CA CYS A 5 35.87 -3.07 -7.01
C CYS A 5 35.09 -2.39 -5.88
N ILE A 6 35.39 -1.12 -5.63
CA ILE A 6 34.62 -0.28 -4.72
C ILE A 6 33.56 0.42 -5.57
N THR A 7 32.30 0.11 -5.33
CA THR A 7 31.18 0.82 -5.93
C THR A 7 31.03 2.16 -5.22
N VAL A 8 31.36 3.26 -5.90
CA VAL A 8 31.10 4.61 -5.39
C VAL A 8 29.60 4.86 -5.53
N ARG A 9 28.92 5.00 -4.39
CA ARG A 9 27.50 5.34 -4.34
C ARG A 9 27.37 6.86 -4.26
N PRO A 10 26.47 7.49 -5.03
CA PRO A 10 26.24 8.93 -4.91
C PRO A 10 25.77 9.28 -3.49
N ASP A 11 26.16 10.46 -3.01
CA ASP A 11 25.76 10.94 -1.70
C ASP A 11 24.25 11.13 -1.63
N ASN A 12 23.67 10.66 -0.53
CA ASN A 12 22.24 10.78 -0.29
C ASN A 12 21.92 12.23 0.11
N PRO A 13 21.02 12.93 -0.60
CA PRO A 13 20.76 14.36 -0.35
C PRO A 13 20.20 14.69 1.04
N TRP A 14 19.58 13.71 1.69
CA TRP A 14 18.95 13.85 3.02
C TRP A 14 19.86 13.35 4.17
N ASP A 15 21.06 12.84 3.86
CA ASP A 15 21.99 12.33 4.87
C ASP A 15 22.78 13.51 5.45
N ASN A 16 22.70 13.70 6.77
CA ASN A 16 23.31 14.82 7.48
C ASN A 16 24.31 14.32 8.53
N GLU A 17 25.21 15.21 8.98
CA GLU A 17 26.24 14.85 9.95
C GLU A 17 25.64 14.41 11.31
N GLU A 18 24.45 14.90 11.65
CA GLU A 18 23.71 14.50 12.86
C GLU A 18 23.26 13.04 12.80
N ILE A 19 22.71 12.59 11.66
CA ILE A 19 22.35 11.18 11.40
C ILE A 19 23.61 10.32 11.43
N HIS A 20 24.72 10.80 10.85
CA HIS A 20 26.00 10.10 10.94
C HIS A 20 26.49 9.96 12.39
N ALA A 21 26.43 11.03 13.18
CA ALA A 21 26.78 11.01 14.60
C ALA A 21 25.90 10.02 15.39
N ALA A 22 24.59 10.02 15.15
CA ALA A 22 23.66 9.09 15.76
C ALA A 22 23.94 7.63 15.36
N ARG A 23 24.23 7.35 14.08
CA ARG A 23 24.68 6.02 13.63
C ARG A 23 25.95 5.58 14.33
N ARG A 24 26.93 6.48 14.49
CA ARG A 24 28.17 6.18 15.23
C ARG A 24 27.86 5.86 16.69
N LYS A 25 26.97 6.62 17.33
CA LYS A 25 26.51 6.39 18.72
C LYS A 25 25.85 5.02 18.88
N VAL A 26 24.91 4.66 18.01
CA VAL A 26 24.25 3.34 18.00
C VAL A 26 25.28 2.22 17.83
N ARG A 27 26.24 2.34 16.90
CA ARG A 27 27.31 1.33 16.73
C ARG A 27 28.18 1.16 17.98
N ARG A 28 28.48 2.25 18.70
CA ARG A 28 29.24 2.16 19.97
C ARG A 28 28.45 1.40 21.03
N LEU A 29 27.16 1.69 21.18
CA LEU A 29 26.28 1.01 22.12
C LEU A 29 26.08 -0.46 21.76
N GLU A 30 25.93 -0.78 20.47
CA GLU A 30 25.86 -2.15 19.99
C GLU A 30 27.14 -2.93 20.34
N ARG A 31 28.33 -2.34 20.10
CA ARG A 31 29.60 -2.96 20.50
C ARG A 31 29.67 -3.17 22.01
N ARG A 32 29.20 -2.21 22.81
CA ARG A 32 29.17 -2.34 24.27
C ARG A 32 28.25 -3.48 24.70
N TRP A 33 27.03 -3.55 24.16
CA TRP A 33 26.10 -4.64 24.44
C TRP A 33 26.66 -6.01 24.02
N LYS A 34 27.35 -6.11 22.88
CA LYS A 34 28.01 -7.37 22.47
C LYS A 34 29.11 -7.83 23.43
N LEU A 35 29.73 -6.90 24.16
CA LEU A 35 30.77 -7.21 25.16
C LEU A 35 30.16 -7.53 26.53
N THR A 36 29.17 -6.77 26.99
CA THR A 36 28.60 -6.91 28.33
C THR A 36 27.47 -7.94 28.41
N ASN A 37 26.75 -8.16 27.30
CA ASN A 37 25.55 -8.97 27.18
C ASN A 37 24.44 -8.63 28.20
N LEU A 38 24.44 -7.40 28.73
CA LEU A 38 23.46 -6.93 29.71
C LEU A 38 22.17 -6.47 29.01
N ILE A 39 21.03 -6.74 29.66
CA ILE A 39 19.71 -6.33 29.18
C ILE A 39 19.58 -4.81 29.13
N ILE A 40 20.15 -4.11 30.12
CA ILE A 40 20.12 -2.64 30.21
C ILE A 40 20.82 -2.02 28.99
N ASP A 41 21.99 -2.51 28.61
CA ASP A 41 22.73 -2.02 27.43
C ASP A 41 21.94 -2.25 26.14
N LYS A 42 21.25 -3.41 26.04
CA LYS A 42 20.35 -3.71 24.92
C LYS A 42 19.19 -2.71 24.84
N GLN A 43 18.56 -2.40 25.98
CA GLN A 43 17.46 -1.43 26.05
C GLN A 43 17.91 -0.02 25.66
N ILE A 44 19.09 0.42 26.14
CA ILE A 44 19.69 1.71 25.77
C ILE A 44 19.95 1.77 24.26
N MET A 45 20.54 0.73 23.69
CA MET A 45 20.78 0.64 22.25
C MET A 45 19.48 0.73 21.45
N HIS A 46 18.43 -0.02 21.83
CA HIS A 46 17.13 0.04 21.16
C HIS A 46 16.47 1.42 21.27
N GLY A 47 16.62 2.10 22.42
CA GLY A 47 16.16 3.47 22.59
C GLY A 47 16.80 4.43 21.58
N GLU A 48 18.14 4.40 21.48
CA GLU A 48 18.88 5.24 20.54
C GLU A 48 18.64 4.85 19.08
N LEU A 49 18.36 3.57 18.80
CA LEU A 49 17.98 3.11 17.47
C LEU A 49 16.63 3.68 17.03
N ARG A 50 15.65 3.75 17.93
CA ARG A 50 14.36 4.42 17.65
C ARG A 50 14.56 5.90 17.33
N ASN A 51 15.38 6.59 18.11
CA ASN A 51 15.71 8.00 17.86
C ASN A 51 16.37 8.18 16.48
N LEU A 52 17.31 7.29 16.11
CA LEU A 52 17.94 7.30 14.79
C LEU A 52 16.92 7.08 13.67
N HIS A 53 15.99 6.13 13.83
CA HIS A 53 14.95 5.88 12.83
C HIS A 53 14.03 7.09 12.65
N GLU A 54 13.63 7.76 13.73
CA GLU A 54 12.81 8.97 13.65
C GLU A 54 13.57 10.13 13.00
N MET A 55 14.87 10.33 13.30
CA MET A 55 15.69 11.33 12.61
C MET A 55 15.79 11.07 11.11
N ILE A 56 16.03 9.82 10.70
CA ILE A 56 16.08 9.45 9.27
C ILE A 56 14.73 9.68 8.60
N LYS A 57 13.64 9.30 9.27
CA LYS A 57 12.27 9.48 8.78
C LYS A 57 11.94 10.96 8.59
N LEU A 58 12.31 11.81 9.55
CA LEU A 58 12.12 13.25 9.48
C LEU A 58 12.93 13.89 8.35
N ALA A 59 14.22 13.54 8.23
CA ALA A 59 15.09 14.07 7.19
C ALA A 59 14.61 13.67 5.78
N LYS A 60 14.15 12.43 5.61
CA LYS A 60 13.53 11.99 4.34
C LYS A 60 12.24 12.75 4.06
N ARG A 61 11.41 12.96 5.07
CA ARG A 61 10.15 13.71 4.93
C ARG A 61 10.44 15.14 4.48
N SER A 62 11.29 15.87 5.20
CA SER A 62 11.57 17.27 4.88
C SER A 62 12.17 17.44 3.48
N PHE A 63 13.03 16.51 3.05
CA PHE A 63 13.58 16.48 1.70
C PHE A 63 12.54 16.20 0.61
N LEU A 64 11.56 15.34 0.88
CA LEU A 64 10.47 15.09 -0.07
C LEU A 64 9.49 16.27 -0.09
N GLU A 65 9.18 16.85 1.07
CA GLU A 65 8.34 18.05 1.18
C GLU A 65 8.93 19.23 0.39
N SER A 66 10.24 19.48 0.51
CA SER A 66 10.91 20.54 -0.26
C SER A 66 10.82 20.30 -1.77
N GLN A 67 11.05 19.05 -2.23
CA GLN A 67 10.93 18.70 -3.65
C GLN A 67 9.50 18.81 -4.17
N ILE A 68 8.50 18.47 -3.36
CA ILE A 68 7.08 18.62 -3.75
C ILE A 68 6.74 20.11 -3.87
N LEU A 69 7.23 20.95 -2.94
CA LEU A 69 7.01 22.39 -2.99
C LEU A 69 7.66 23.03 -4.22
N GLU A 70 8.90 22.64 -4.57
CA GLU A 70 9.59 23.08 -5.79
C GLU A 70 8.85 22.63 -7.06
N ALA A 71 8.28 21.41 -7.07
CA ALA A 71 7.54 20.87 -8.20
C ALA A 71 6.09 21.39 -8.31
N GLY A 72 5.57 22.03 -7.26
CA GLY A 72 4.15 22.40 -7.09
C GLY A 72 3.57 23.34 -8.14
N GLY A 73 4.40 23.94 -9.01
CA GLY A 73 3.95 24.80 -10.10
C GLY A 73 3.43 24.07 -11.35
N LYS A 74 3.78 22.80 -11.58
CA LYS A 74 3.42 22.07 -12.82
C LYS A 74 3.14 20.58 -12.58
N LYS A 75 1.95 20.12 -12.99
CA LYS A 75 1.52 18.70 -12.86
C LYS A 75 2.48 17.70 -13.53
N THR A 76 3.06 18.06 -14.67
CA THR A 76 3.98 17.18 -15.41
C THR A 76 5.35 16.99 -14.76
N SER A 77 5.89 18.00 -14.07
CA SER A 77 7.14 17.87 -13.30
C SER A 77 6.94 17.06 -12.02
N PHE A 78 5.77 17.17 -11.39
CA PHE A 78 5.41 16.34 -10.24
C PHE A 78 5.39 14.86 -10.59
N PHE A 79 4.69 14.43 -11.65
CA PHE A 79 4.66 13.02 -12.03
C PHE A 79 6.04 12.50 -12.45
N LYS A 80 6.87 13.30 -13.12
CA LYS A 80 8.27 12.93 -13.42
C LYS A 80 9.12 12.72 -12.16
N LEU A 81 8.88 13.52 -11.12
CA LEU A 81 9.53 13.39 -9.81
C LEU A 81 9.02 12.15 -9.07
N VAL A 82 7.71 11.89 -9.09
CA VAL A 82 7.13 10.69 -8.50
C VAL A 82 7.68 9.43 -9.19
N ASP A 83 7.74 9.44 -10.52
CA ASP A 83 8.30 8.35 -11.31
C ASP A 83 9.80 8.13 -11.06
N SER A 84 10.56 9.17 -10.71
CA SER A 84 11.99 9.01 -10.39
C SER A 84 12.22 8.49 -8.97
N VAL A 85 11.34 8.83 -8.03
CA VAL A 85 11.46 8.47 -6.61
C VAL A 85 10.87 7.09 -6.33
N LEU A 86 9.70 6.76 -6.90
CA LEU A 86 8.96 5.53 -6.59
C LEU A 86 9.22 4.39 -7.56
N LEU A 87 9.49 4.70 -8.83
CA LEU A 87 9.64 3.67 -9.86
C LEU A 87 11.12 3.43 -10.13
N VAL A 88 11.58 2.21 -9.84
CA VAL A 88 12.83 1.71 -10.40
C VAL A 88 12.61 1.58 -11.89
N LYS A 89 13.10 2.54 -12.68
CA LYS A 89 13.01 2.45 -14.13
C LYS A 89 13.77 1.20 -14.55
N PRO A 90 13.09 0.17 -15.11
CA PRO A 90 13.81 -0.95 -15.67
C PRO A 90 14.72 -0.35 -16.73
N GLY A 91 16.03 -0.64 -16.64
CA GLY A 91 16.92 -0.28 -17.72
C GLY A 91 16.36 -0.92 -18.99
N LEU A 92 15.84 -0.11 -19.90
CA LEU A 92 15.39 -0.54 -21.22
C LEU A 92 16.63 -0.97 -21.98
N ARG A 93 17.10 -2.18 -21.69
CA ARG A 93 18.20 -2.83 -22.38
C ARG A 93 17.57 -3.72 -23.42
N LEU A 94 17.78 -3.35 -24.67
CA LEU A 94 17.53 -4.25 -25.78
C LEU A 94 18.40 -5.50 -25.57
N PRO A 95 17.91 -6.70 -25.93
CA PRO A 95 18.75 -7.88 -26.01
C PRO A 95 20.00 -7.61 -26.86
N SER A 96 21.15 -8.13 -26.44
CA SER A 96 22.35 -8.13 -27.26
C SER A 96 22.06 -8.88 -28.56
N HIS A 97 22.37 -8.27 -29.70
CA HIS A 97 22.11 -8.82 -31.02
C HIS A 97 23.28 -8.49 -31.96
N ASP A 98 23.61 -9.43 -32.84
CA ASP A 98 24.72 -9.31 -33.80
C ASP A 98 24.27 -8.71 -35.14
N SER A 99 22.97 -8.73 -35.43
CA SER A 99 22.35 -8.15 -36.62
C SER A 99 21.02 -7.47 -36.29
N LEU A 100 20.84 -6.23 -36.79
CA LEU A 100 19.62 -5.46 -36.56
C LEU A 100 18.39 -6.10 -37.22
N THR A 101 18.56 -6.71 -38.39
CA THR A 101 17.45 -7.34 -39.14
C THR A 101 16.87 -8.52 -38.37
N GLU A 102 17.73 -9.33 -37.75
CA GLU A 102 17.31 -10.48 -36.95
C GLU A 102 16.56 -10.03 -35.68
N LEU A 103 17.02 -8.95 -35.05
CA LEU A 103 16.32 -8.36 -33.90
C LEU A 103 14.90 -7.91 -34.28
N VAL A 104 14.74 -7.21 -35.41
CA VAL A 104 13.42 -6.75 -35.86
C VAL A 104 12.49 -7.94 -36.12
N GLU A 105 13.00 -9.00 -36.74
CA GLU A 105 12.21 -10.21 -37.00
C GLU A 105 11.83 -10.92 -35.70
N GLN A 106 12.75 -11.01 -34.73
CA GLN A 106 12.47 -11.54 -33.39
C GLN A 106 11.40 -10.72 -32.65
N PHE A 107 11.45 -9.39 -32.75
CA PHE A 107 10.40 -8.53 -32.20
C PHE A 107 9.06 -8.76 -32.89
N SER A 108 9.04 -8.80 -34.22
CA SER A 108 7.83 -9.06 -35.01
C SER A 108 7.17 -10.37 -34.56
N HIS A 109 7.94 -11.46 -34.52
CA HIS A 109 7.46 -12.77 -34.11
C HIS A 109 6.97 -12.78 -32.65
N PHE A 110 7.70 -12.13 -31.73
CA PHE A 110 7.32 -12.04 -30.32
C PHE A 110 5.96 -11.34 -30.14
N PHE A 111 5.75 -10.20 -30.78
CA PHE A 111 4.49 -9.45 -30.65
C PHE A 111 3.32 -10.18 -31.29
N VAL A 112 3.51 -10.77 -32.48
CA VAL A 112 2.49 -11.56 -33.17
C VAL A 112 2.09 -12.76 -32.31
N SER A 113 3.06 -13.51 -31.80
CA SER A 113 2.83 -14.66 -30.92
C SER A 113 2.12 -14.27 -29.63
N LYS A 114 2.53 -13.16 -29.01
CA LYS A 114 1.89 -12.64 -27.79
C LYS A 114 0.43 -12.23 -28.02
N ILE A 115 0.14 -11.54 -29.13
CA ILE A 115 -1.24 -11.15 -29.48
C ILE A 115 -2.11 -12.40 -29.67
N ASN A 116 -1.60 -13.40 -30.41
CA ASN A 116 -2.34 -14.64 -30.64
C ASN A 116 -2.59 -15.40 -29.34
N THR A 117 -1.59 -15.46 -28.45
CA THR A 117 -1.72 -16.10 -27.12
C THR A 117 -2.78 -15.39 -26.27
N ILE A 118 -2.77 -14.05 -26.24
CA ILE A 118 -3.77 -13.27 -25.48
C ILE A 118 -5.17 -13.51 -26.05
N ARG A 119 -5.34 -13.51 -27.38
CA ARG A 119 -6.63 -13.78 -28.02
C ARG A 119 -7.12 -15.19 -27.68
N ALA A 120 -6.29 -16.21 -27.86
CA ALA A 120 -6.64 -17.58 -27.52
C ALA A 120 -7.04 -17.74 -26.04
N ASN A 121 -6.33 -17.06 -25.13
CA ASN A 121 -6.67 -17.05 -23.70
C ASN A 121 -8.01 -16.35 -23.43
N LEU A 122 -8.29 -15.24 -24.11
CA LEU A 122 -9.58 -14.55 -24.01
C LEU A 122 -10.72 -15.39 -24.57
N ASP A 123 -10.51 -16.05 -25.72
CA ASP A 123 -11.50 -16.92 -26.35
C ASP A 123 -11.77 -18.17 -25.50
N ALA A 124 -10.74 -18.75 -24.88
CA ALA A 124 -10.87 -19.84 -23.92
C ALA A 124 -11.59 -19.40 -22.63
N ALA A 125 -11.33 -18.17 -22.16
CA ALA A 125 -12.00 -17.60 -21.00
C ALA A 125 -13.44 -17.12 -21.30
N ALA A 126 -13.76 -16.87 -22.57
CA ALA A 126 -15.11 -16.50 -23.04
C ALA A 126 -16.05 -17.72 -23.15
N GLY A 127 -15.61 -18.91 -22.77
CA GLY A 127 -16.46 -20.08 -22.60
C GLY A 127 -17.59 -19.81 -21.59
N ASN A 128 -18.81 -19.70 -22.11
CA ASN A 128 -20.08 -19.53 -21.41
C ASN A 128 -20.14 -18.34 -20.43
N TRP A 129 -19.92 -17.11 -20.92
CA TRP A 129 -20.62 -15.97 -20.31
C TRP A 129 -22.08 -16.02 -20.79
N GLU A 130 -22.90 -16.90 -20.19
CA GLU A 130 -24.33 -16.67 -20.20
C GLU A 130 -24.55 -15.32 -19.54
N LEU A 131 -24.97 -14.34 -20.33
CA LEU A 131 -25.40 -13.05 -19.83
C LEU A 131 -26.68 -13.32 -19.03
N GLU A 132 -26.54 -13.74 -17.77
CA GLU A 132 -27.62 -13.69 -16.79
C GLU A 132 -28.03 -12.22 -16.72
N THR A 133 -29.06 -11.87 -17.47
CA THR A 133 -29.76 -10.59 -17.35
C THR A 133 -30.47 -10.61 -16.00
N ARG A 134 -29.71 -10.42 -14.91
CA ARG A 134 -30.26 -10.16 -13.60
C ARG A 134 -31.02 -8.85 -13.69
N GLN A 135 -32.33 -8.94 -13.83
CA GLN A 135 -33.20 -7.78 -13.65
C GLN A 135 -33.09 -7.35 -12.17
N PRO A 136 -32.74 -6.09 -11.90
CA PRO A 136 -32.72 -5.61 -10.52
C PRO A 136 -34.16 -5.64 -9.97
N VAL A 137 -34.36 -6.38 -8.88
CA VAL A 137 -35.66 -6.51 -8.20
C VAL A 137 -36.13 -5.16 -7.63
N VAL A 138 -35.21 -4.22 -7.41
CA VAL A 138 -35.48 -2.90 -6.87
C VAL A 138 -34.53 -1.86 -7.47
N ALA A 139 -35.10 -0.72 -7.88
CA ALA A 139 -34.33 0.44 -8.31
C ALA A 139 -33.85 1.22 -7.08
N PHE A 140 -32.54 1.25 -6.84
CA PHE A 140 -31.94 2.13 -5.84
C PHE A 140 -32.02 3.59 -6.32
N SER A 141 -33.08 4.30 -5.94
CA SER A 141 -33.30 5.70 -6.31
C SER A 141 -32.63 6.71 -5.38
N SER A 142 -32.21 6.30 -4.18
CA SER A 142 -31.57 7.17 -3.21
C SER A 142 -30.70 6.36 -2.24
N PHE A 143 -29.46 6.81 -2.03
CA PHE A 143 -28.59 6.34 -0.96
C PHE A 143 -28.63 7.36 0.17
N SER A 144 -29.24 6.96 1.29
CA SER A 144 -29.14 7.75 2.53
C SER A 144 -27.92 7.26 3.31
N PRO A 145 -27.03 8.14 3.79
CA PRO A 145 -26.00 7.76 4.75
C PRO A 145 -26.67 7.12 5.98
N THR A 146 -26.23 5.92 6.35
CA THR A 146 -26.78 5.20 7.50
C THR A 146 -25.79 5.23 8.66
N HIS A 147 -26.34 5.27 9.88
CA HIS A 147 -25.62 5.30 11.15
C HIS A 147 -25.73 3.93 11.79
N VAL A 148 -24.70 3.54 12.54
CA VAL A 148 -24.71 2.31 13.31
C VAL A 148 -24.10 2.54 14.68
N SER A 149 -24.81 2.07 15.71
CA SER A 149 -24.31 2.00 17.09
C SER A 149 -23.65 3.30 17.59
N GLU A 150 -24.31 4.44 17.39
CA GLU A 150 -23.83 5.75 17.88
C GLU A 150 -24.12 5.91 19.37
N ASN A 151 -25.31 5.53 19.84
CA ASN A 151 -25.73 5.67 21.23
C ASN A 151 -26.33 4.36 21.80
N ARG A 152 -26.16 4.11 23.11
CA ARG A 152 -26.69 2.90 23.76
C ARG A 152 -28.22 2.82 23.71
N ALA A 153 -28.90 3.94 23.93
CA ALA A 153 -30.37 4.00 23.86
C ALA A 153 -30.89 3.74 22.44
N GLU A 154 -30.13 4.18 21.43
CA GLU A 154 -30.44 3.92 20.02
C GLU A 154 -30.31 2.42 19.70
N CYS A 155 -29.26 1.75 20.19
CA CYS A 155 -29.12 0.30 20.03
C CYS A 155 -30.31 -0.47 20.63
N GLU A 156 -30.74 -0.10 21.84
CA GLU A 156 -31.89 -0.74 22.51
C GLU A 156 -33.19 -0.51 21.74
N VAL A 157 -33.41 0.71 21.26
CA VAL A 157 -34.58 1.05 20.43
C VAL A 157 -34.55 0.31 19.10
N ALA A 158 -33.40 0.26 18.42
CA ALA A 158 -33.25 -0.40 17.13
C ALA A 158 -33.56 -1.91 17.21
N VAL A 159 -33.08 -2.58 18.27
CA VAL A 159 -33.35 -3.99 18.54
C VAL A 159 -34.81 -4.21 18.94
N SER A 160 -35.42 -3.33 19.75
CA SER A 160 -36.83 -3.47 20.11
C SER A 160 -37.80 -3.24 18.95
N LEU A 161 -37.45 -2.38 17.98
CA LEU A 161 -38.25 -2.14 16.77
C LEU A 161 -38.20 -3.28 15.75
N HIS A 162 -37.13 -4.10 15.78
CA HIS A 162 -36.90 -5.16 14.81
C HIS A 162 -36.87 -6.52 15.51
N GLU A 163 -38.06 -7.01 15.88
CA GLU A 163 -38.23 -8.30 16.53
C GLU A 163 -37.54 -9.43 15.73
N GLY A 164 -36.65 -10.17 16.42
CA GLY A 164 -35.89 -11.27 15.84
C GLY A 164 -34.50 -10.89 15.31
N CYS A 165 -34.10 -9.62 15.33
CA CYS A 165 -32.70 -9.22 15.11
C CYS A 165 -31.95 -9.25 16.44
N ARG A 166 -30.72 -9.80 16.43
CA ARG A 166 -29.94 -9.96 17.67
C ARG A 166 -29.23 -8.67 18.07
N ASP A 167 -28.68 -8.00 17.07
CA ASP A 167 -27.81 -6.84 17.20
C ASP A 167 -28.17 -5.80 16.14
N TYR A 168 -27.64 -4.58 16.27
CA TYR A 168 -27.91 -3.48 15.33
C TYR A 168 -27.44 -3.86 13.92
N VAL A 169 -26.22 -4.41 13.80
CA VAL A 169 -25.67 -4.86 12.51
C VAL A 169 -26.50 -6.00 11.88
N ASP A 170 -27.14 -6.83 12.69
CA ASP A 170 -27.98 -7.96 12.23
C ASP A 170 -29.22 -7.45 11.46
N ILE A 171 -29.72 -6.24 11.79
CA ILE A 171 -30.80 -5.57 11.05
C ILE A 171 -30.35 -5.29 9.60
N TYR A 172 -29.15 -4.73 9.44
CA TYR A 172 -28.57 -4.47 8.12
C TYR A 172 -28.21 -5.75 7.37
N ALA A 173 -27.74 -6.77 8.07
CA ALA A 173 -27.41 -8.08 7.51
C ALA A 173 -28.67 -8.74 6.91
N LYS A 174 -29.77 -8.79 7.65
CA LYS A 174 -31.03 -9.38 7.18
C LYS A 174 -31.66 -8.61 6.03
N ALA A 175 -31.48 -7.29 5.99
CA ALA A 175 -31.92 -6.46 4.88
C ALA A 175 -31.04 -6.59 3.63
N ASN A 176 -29.99 -7.43 3.65
CA ASN A 176 -28.98 -7.55 2.59
C ASN A 176 -28.31 -6.20 2.23
N LEU A 177 -28.16 -5.32 3.22
CA LEU A 177 -27.53 -4.00 3.05
C LEU A 177 -26.04 -4.00 3.39
N LEU A 178 -25.51 -5.09 3.95
CA LEU A 178 -24.07 -5.28 4.18
C LEU A 178 -23.40 -5.85 2.92
N THR A 179 -22.69 -5.00 2.19
CA THR A 179 -21.92 -5.34 1.00
C THR A 179 -20.49 -4.81 1.15
N SER A 180 -19.58 -5.22 0.26
CA SER A 180 -18.20 -4.72 0.24
C SER A 180 -18.05 -3.20 0.02
N LYS A 181 -19.15 -2.50 -0.29
CA LYS A 181 -19.19 -1.04 -0.48
C LYS A 181 -20.04 -0.33 0.56
N THR A 182 -20.57 -1.04 1.56
CA THR A 182 -21.41 -0.45 2.59
C THR A 182 -20.56 0.35 3.56
N ILE A 183 -20.95 1.60 3.79
CA ILE A 183 -20.30 2.50 4.73
C ILE A 183 -21.32 2.82 5.81
N LEU A 184 -21.00 2.45 7.05
CA LEU A 184 -21.79 2.75 8.24
C LEU A 184 -21.04 3.78 9.09
N ALA A 185 -21.72 4.85 9.49
CA ALA A 185 -21.12 5.91 10.31
C ALA A 185 -21.20 5.59 11.81
N HIS A 186 -20.33 6.24 12.60
CA HIS A 186 -20.21 6.18 14.07
C HIS A 186 -19.51 4.93 14.61
N GLY A 187 -20.19 3.78 14.68
CA GLY A 187 -19.61 2.53 15.16
C GLY A 187 -19.01 2.61 16.58
N ILE A 188 -19.61 3.43 17.47
CA ILE A 188 -19.06 3.73 18.79
C ILE A 188 -19.28 2.56 19.77
N PHE A 189 -20.46 1.94 19.69
CA PHE A 189 -20.89 0.85 20.58
C PHE A 189 -21.06 -0.47 19.82
N LEU A 190 -20.11 -0.81 18.94
CA LEU A 190 -20.07 -2.12 18.29
C LEU A 190 -19.55 -3.19 19.25
N SER A 191 -20.20 -4.34 19.25
CA SER A 191 -19.71 -5.54 19.92
C SER A 191 -18.69 -6.31 19.06
N ASP A 192 -17.86 -7.15 19.69
CA ASP A 192 -16.87 -7.97 18.97
C ASP A 192 -17.50 -8.87 17.89
N LYS A 193 -18.75 -9.32 18.12
CA LYS A 193 -19.50 -10.12 17.15
C LYS A 193 -19.95 -9.32 15.94
N GLU A 194 -20.33 -8.06 16.14
CA GLU A 194 -20.71 -7.16 15.05
C GLU A 194 -19.50 -6.79 14.18
N LEU A 195 -18.33 -6.67 14.81
CA LEU A 195 -17.06 -6.48 14.11
C LEU A 195 -16.69 -7.67 13.22
N GLU A 196 -16.91 -8.92 13.68
CA GLU A 196 -16.69 -10.12 12.86
C GLU A 196 -17.58 -10.16 11.60
N VAL A 197 -18.78 -9.57 11.63
CA VAL A 197 -19.68 -9.53 10.47
C VAL A 197 -19.29 -8.45 9.47
N LEU A 198 -18.62 -7.38 9.93
CA LEU A 198 -18.19 -6.26 9.10
C LEU A 198 -16.81 -6.46 8.45
N HIS A 199 -16.05 -7.48 8.88
CA HIS A 199 -14.68 -7.77 8.43
C HIS A 199 -14.62 -8.99 7.50
#